data_AF-A0A3M1QVV7-F1
#
_entry.id   AF-A0A3M1QVV7-F1
#
_cell.length_a   1.000
_cell.length_b   1.000
_cell.length_c   1.000
_cell.angle_alpha   90.00
_cell.angle_beta   90.00
_cell.angle_gamma   90.00
#
_symmetry.space_group_name_H-M   'P 1'
#
loop_
_entity.id
_entity.type
_entity.pdbx_description
1 polymer ?
#
loop_
_entity_poly.entity_id
_entity_poly.type
_entity_poly.pdbx_seq_one_letter_code
_entity_poly.pdbx_strand_id
1 'polypeptide(L)'
;MRFATAWTLTLPILISGCVIQPAADDADSLGAVLGASLSVLDGGSSAPAVAPGTTVSGGFAGGGEAALTVKHVSGQLAGELSYEMIPLGASNAGDEWIVRPDGRLAVPFVVALFDAEQNLIRRAYVSGNNGLRHVVRVDTPETYLGVMTPKGQSGGGFAFVASRYSGRSVPAPRRQIVWLNFQGASNLAVHTRAPISFGPFDATLINSAYAGQTQFMKDTIVAAMRHDYRAYDVTIISSDEAPRPTEPHSVIHFGGDVSGLLGLSDSVDDYNGDATQNAIIYVESFAPYHTMQLDAAEMAVMVANVASHELGHLLGLYHTADPVDVMDTTGTAWELAQDQDFARATLEHSVFATGWEDSPALLEQIVGLSDASGKTESFAKLRSISTYHLIREFAAEELVHGCGTCAAIDPSN
;
A
#
# COMPACT_ATOMS: atom_id res chain seq x y z
N MET A 1 50.01 -38.46 15.86
CA MET A 1 48.73 -38.20 15.18
C MET A 1 48.45 -36.70 15.27
N ARG A 2 48.60 -35.98 14.16
CA ARG A 2 48.30 -34.55 14.04
C ARG A 2 47.02 -34.43 13.22
N PHE A 3 45.98 -33.82 13.76
CA PHE A 3 44.84 -33.37 12.96
C PHE A 3 45.02 -31.88 12.66
N ALA A 4 45.11 -31.56 11.37
CA ALA A 4 45.15 -30.22 10.84
C ALA A 4 43.72 -29.78 10.53
N THR A 5 43.28 -28.69 11.13
CA THR A 5 42.01 -28.02 10.83
C THR A 5 42.24 -27.06 9.67
N ALA A 6 41.63 -27.36 8.52
CA ALA A 6 41.61 -26.48 7.36
C ALA A 6 40.55 -25.39 7.55
N TRP A 7 40.97 -24.13 7.47
CA TRP A 7 40.08 -22.97 7.41
C TRP A 7 39.71 -22.72 5.95
N THR A 8 38.43 -22.75 5.64
CA THR A 8 37.88 -22.38 4.33
C THR A 8 37.61 -20.87 4.33
N LEU A 9 38.36 -20.14 3.52
CA LEU A 9 38.13 -18.71 3.26
C LEU A 9 36.86 -18.58 2.42
N THR A 10 35.80 -18.00 2.98
CA THR A 10 34.59 -17.64 2.24
C THR A 10 34.70 -16.19 1.79
N LEU A 11 34.63 -15.97 0.48
CA LEU A 11 34.51 -14.66 -0.16
C LEU A 11 33.20 -13.98 0.28
N PRO A 12 33.19 -12.71 0.71
CA PRO A 12 31.93 -11.98 0.82
C PRO A 12 31.42 -11.62 -0.58
N ILE A 13 30.19 -12.04 -0.86
CA ILE A 13 29.37 -11.56 -1.97
C ILE A 13 29.02 -10.10 -1.66
N LEU A 14 29.38 -9.20 -2.58
CA LEU A 14 28.92 -7.81 -2.59
C LEU A 14 27.41 -7.80 -2.87
N ILE A 15 26.61 -7.49 -1.85
CA ILE A 15 25.20 -7.12 -2.01
C ILE A 15 25.18 -5.61 -2.23
N SER A 16 24.74 -5.20 -3.40
CA SER A 16 24.50 -3.81 -3.78
C SER A 16 23.19 -3.37 -3.10
N GLY A 17 23.30 -2.53 -2.07
CA GLY A 17 22.16 -1.81 -1.49
C GLY A 17 22.11 -0.40 -2.04
N CYS A 18 20.92 0.07 -2.45
CA CYS A 18 20.67 1.48 -2.65
C CYS A 18 20.82 2.20 -1.31
N VAL A 19 21.93 2.92 -1.16
CA VAL A 19 22.15 3.88 -0.09
C VAL A 19 21.76 5.24 -0.65
N ILE A 20 20.67 5.84 -0.15
CA ILE A 20 20.56 7.30 -0.20
C ILE A 20 21.47 7.81 0.91
N GLN A 21 22.63 8.27 0.48
CA GLN A 21 23.64 8.86 1.34
C GLN A 21 23.13 10.26 1.71
N PRO A 22 23.00 10.63 3.01
CA PRO A 22 22.73 12.01 3.36
C PRO A 22 23.92 12.86 2.90
N ALA A 23 23.62 13.99 2.26
CA ALA A 23 24.61 15.00 1.94
C ALA A 23 25.32 15.40 3.23
N ALA A 24 26.64 15.33 3.21
CA ALA A 24 27.49 15.81 4.29
C ALA A 24 27.36 17.34 4.44
N ASP A 25 27.53 17.77 5.68
CA ASP A 25 27.51 19.14 6.17
C ASP A 25 28.22 20.15 5.25
N ASP A 26 27.50 21.21 4.86
CA ASP A 26 28.08 22.52 4.54
C ASP A 26 27.23 23.60 5.21
N ALA A 27 27.56 23.88 6.46
CA ALA A 27 27.16 25.07 7.17
C ALA A 27 28.03 26.24 6.69
N ASP A 28 27.62 26.91 5.60
CA ASP A 28 27.88 28.33 5.34
C ASP A 28 27.37 28.72 3.94
N SER A 29 26.14 29.23 3.83
CA SER A 29 25.79 30.33 2.90
C SER A 29 24.33 30.77 3.08
N LEU A 30 24.09 31.55 4.12
CA LEU A 30 22.97 32.49 4.14
C LEU A 30 23.32 33.69 3.24
N GLY A 31 22.71 33.79 2.06
CA GLY A 31 22.74 35.03 1.28
C GLY A 31 22.36 34.90 -0.20
N ALA A 32 21.17 35.41 -0.54
CA ALA A 32 20.57 35.54 -1.87
C ALA A 32 20.13 34.20 -2.49
N VAL A 33 18.85 33.95 -2.76
CA VAL A 33 18.03 34.65 -3.76
C VAL A 33 16.56 34.65 -3.35
N LEU A 34 15.99 35.83 -3.10
CA LEU A 34 14.56 36.06 -3.18
C LEU A 34 14.22 36.38 -4.65
N GLY A 35 13.36 35.59 -5.27
CA GLY A 35 12.70 36.00 -6.52
C GLY A 35 12.52 34.89 -7.55
N ALA A 36 11.49 34.07 -7.38
CA ALA A 36 10.67 33.59 -8.50
C ALA A 36 9.32 33.11 -7.95
N SER A 37 8.26 33.81 -8.33
CA SER A 37 6.88 33.39 -8.07
C SER A 37 6.62 32.02 -8.69
N LEU A 38 6.19 31.04 -7.89
CA LEU A 38 5.62 29.81 -8.41
C LEU A 38 4.18 30.10 -8.86
N SER A 39 3.97 30.02 -10.17
CA SER A 39 2.64 29.94 -10.76
C SER A 39 1.99 28.64 -10.34
N VAL A 40 0.83 28.76 -9.68
CA VAL A 40 -0.14 27.68 -9.48
C VAL A 40 -0.43 27.04 -10.84
N LEU A 41 0.01 25.79 -11.02
CA LEU A 41 -0.42 24.97 -12.14
C LEU A 41 -1.81 24.44 -11.79
N ASP A 42 -2.81 25.02 -12.46
CA ASP A 42 -4.16 24.50 -12.53
C ASP A 42 -4.10 23.03 -12.98
N GLY A 43 -4.65 22.13 -12.16
CA GLY A 43 -4.66 20.67 -12.35
C GLY A 43 -5.55 20.21 -13.50
N GLY A 44 -5.30 20.70 -14.70
CA GLY A 44 -5.85 20.15 -15.93
C GLY A 44 -5.15 18.83 -16.26
N SER A 45 -5.63 17.73 -15.68
CA SER A 45 -5.25 16.37 -16.09
C SER A 45 -5.72 16.14 -17.53
N SER A 46 -4.87 16.49 -18.50
CA SER A 46 -4.98 15.96 -19.85
C SER A 46 -4.45 14.55 -19.83
N ALA A 47 -5.34 13.55 -19.93
CA ALA A 47 -4.95 12.17 -20.14
C ALA A 47 -3.91 12.12 -21.29
N PRO A 48 -2.74 11.48 -21.09
CA PRO A 48 -1.78 11.34 -22.18
C PRO A 48 -2.44 10.62 -23.35
N ALA A 49 -2.26 11.16 -24.55
CA ALA A 49 -2.77 10.58 -25.77
C ALA A 49 -2.28 9.13 -25.89
N VAL A 50 -3.21 8.19 -26.14
CA VAL A 50 -2.92 6.79 -26.47
C VAL A 50 -1.81 6.77 -27.53
N ALA A 51 -0.67 6.16 -27.19
CA ALA A 51 0.44 6.04 -28.13
C ALA A 51 -0.04 5.23 -29.36
N PRO A 52 0.15 5.74 -30.59
CA PRO A 52 -0.24 4.99 -31.78
C PRO A 52 0.68 3.76 -31.93
N GLY A 53 0.13 2.56 -31.78
CA GLY A 53 0.89 1.32 -31.99
C GLY A 53 0.30 0.02 -31.44
N THR A 54 -0.72 0.08 -30.59
CA THR A 54 -1.31 -1.13 -30.00
C THR A 54 -1.95 -2.02 -31.05
N THR A 55 -1.52 -3.28 -31.10
CA THR A 55 -2.17 -4.30 -31.91
C THR A 55 -2.87 -5.29 -30.99
N VAL A 56 -4.20 -5.31 -31.03
CA VAL A 56 -5.01 -6.37 -30.39
C VAL A 56 -5.47 -7.32 -31.48
N SER A 57 -5.10 -8.60 -31.36
CA SER A 57 -5.59 -9.65 -32.26
C SER A 57 -6.22 -10.80 -31.46
N GLY A 58 -7.41 -11.21 -31.88
CA GLY A 58 -8.21 -12.25 -31.22
C GLY A 58 -9.71 -12.08 -31.51
N GLY A 59 -10.40 -13.18 -31.79
CA GLY A 59 -11.85 -13.20 -32.02
C GLY A 59 -12.57 -14.03 -30.95
N PHE A 60 -13.81 -13.64 -30.60
CA PHE A 60 -14.64 -14.36 -29.65
C PHE A 60 -15.31 -15.57 -30.33
N ALA A 61 -14.96 -16.79 -29.92
CA ALA A 61 -15.67 -18.00 -30.35
C ALA A 61 -16.75 -18.38 -29.32
N GLY A 62 -18.02 -18.23 -29.66
CA GLY A 62 -19.16 -18.56 -28.78
C GLY A 62 -19.70 -19.97 -28.99
N GLY A 63 -19.76 -20.78 -27.93
CA GLY A 63 -20.48 -22.06 -27.94
C GLY A 63 -20.30 -22.92 -26.68
N GLY A 64 -21.30 -22.89 -25.78
CA GLY A 64 -21.78 -24.02 -24.94
C GLY A 64 -20.90 -24.66 -23.87
N GLU A 65 -19.58 -24.48 -23.89
CA GLU A 65 -18.60 -25.01 -22.93
C GLU A 65 -17.79 -23.79 -22.43
N ALA A 66 -17.19 -23.84 -21.22
CA ALA A 66 -16.50 -22.70 -20.59
C ALA A 66 -15.72 -21.87 -21.64
N ALA A 67 -16.28 -20.73 -22.04
CA ALA A 67 -15.86 -20.07 -23.26
C ALA A 67 -14.50 -19.40 -23.03
N LEU A 68 -13.44 -20.02 -23.54
CA LEU A 68 -12.11 -19.43 -23.49
C LEU A 68 -12.02 -18.29 -24.50
N THR A 69 -11.83 -17.07 -24.00
CA THR A 69 -11.45 -15.92 -24.84
C THR A 69 -9.94 -15.71 -24.73
N VAL A 70 -9.25 -15.55 -25.86
CA VAL A 70 -7.80 -15.26 -25.88
C VAL A 70 -7.59 -13.98 -26.68
N LYS A 71 -6.85 -13.02 -26.09
CA LYS A 71 -6.37 -11.82 -26.77
C LYS A 71 -4.85 -11.77 -26.69
N HIS A 72 -4.20 -11.58 -27.84
CA HIS A 72 -2.79 -11.20 -27.90
C HIS A 72 -2.72 -9.67 -27.88
N VAL A 73 -1.94 -9.15 -26.95
CA VAL A 73 -1.78 -7.71 -26.72
C VAL A 73 -0.30 -7.38 -26.78
N SER A 74 0.09 -6.44 -27.63
CA SER A 74 1.46 -5.95 -27.71
C SER A 74 1.52 -4.45 -27.95
N GLY A 75 2.60 -3.84 -27.47
CA GLY A 75 2.80 -2.40 -27.52
C GLY A 75 4.23 -2.00 -27.14
N GLN A 76 4.45 -0.69 -27.06
CA GLN A 76 5.75 -0.10 -26.74
C GLN A 76 5.53 1.06 -25.76
N LEU A 77 6.25 1.03 -24.64
CA LEU A 77 6.21 2.08 -23.62
C LEU A 77 7.49 2.92 -23.69
N ALA A 78 7.33 4.25 -23.69
CA ALA A 78 8.35 5.21 -24.08
C ALA A 78 9.29 5.69 -22.96
N GLY A 79 9.00 5.31 -21.71
CA GLY A 79 9.79 5.75 -20.55
C GLY A 79 9.22 5.29 -19.23
N GLU A 80 9.76 5.83 -18.14
CA GLU A 80 9.31 5.55 -16.78
C GLU A 80 7.85 5.98 -16.57
N LEU A 81 7.07 5.16 -15.88
CA LEU A 81 5.63 5.37 -15.60
C LEU A 81 4.75 5.58 -16.86
N SER A 82 5.29 5.42 -18.07
CA SER A 82 4.47 5.39 -19.26
C SER A 82 3.58 4.14 -19.22
N TYR A 83 2.33 4.31 -19.61
CA TYR A 83 1.33 3.26 -19.50
C TYR A 83 0.44 3.20 -20.74
N GLU A 84 -0.24 2.08 -20.87
CA GLU A 84 -1.25 1.82 -21.89
C GLU A 84 -2.45 1.11 -21.26
N MET A 85 -3.66 1.45 -21.71
CA MET A 85 -4.91 0.83 -21.27
C MET A 85 -5.56 0.12 -22.46
N ILE A 86 -5.70 -1.21 -22.38
CA ILE A 86 -6.26 -2.04 -23.45
C ILE A 86 -7.62 -2.61 -23.02
N PRO A 87 -8.72 -2.36 -23.77
CA PRO A 87 -10.02 -2.93 -23.44
C PRO A 87 -10.05 -4.46 -23.71
N LEU A 88 -10.45 -5.21 -22.70
CA LEU A 88 -10.61 -6.67 -22.74
C LEU A 88 -12.05 -7.10 -23.05
N GLY A 89 -13.04 -6.23 -22.87
CA GLY A 89 -14.47 -6.49 -22.98
C GLY A 89 -15.12 -6.66 -21.61
N ALA A 90 -16.45 -6.74 -21.60
CA ALA A 90 -17.24 -7.04 -20.39
C ALA A 90 -16.76 -8.31 -19.69
N SER A 91 -16.80 -8.33 -18.36
CA SER A 91 -16.54 -9.50 -17.52
C SER A 91 -17.67 -9.71 -16.53
N ASN A 92 -18.06 -10.95 -16.32
CA ASN A 92 -19.02 -11.32 -15.27
C ASN A 92 -18.25 -11.80 -14.03
N ALA A 93 -18.90 -11.71 -12.87
CA ALA A 93 -18.44 -12.36 -11.65
C ALA A 93 -18.23 -13.86 -11.91
N GLY A 94 -17.07 -14.37 -11.53
CA GLY A 94 -16.63 -15.73 -11.83
C GLY A 94 -15.88 -15.88 -13.15
N ASP A 95 -15.74 -14.83 -13.96
CA ASP A 95 -14.76 -14.84 -15.04
C ASP A 95 -13.35 -14.78 -14.45
N GLU A 96 -12.49 -15.68 -14.92
CA GLU A 96 -11.09 -15.74 -14.53
C GLU A 96 -10.20 -15.20 -15.65
N TRP A 97 -9.46 -14.14 -15.35
CA TRP A 97 -8.42 -13.59 -16.21
C TRP A 97 -7.05 -14.14 -15.84
N ILE A 98 -6.31 -14.56 -16.86
CA ILE A 98 -4.90 -14.95 -16.76
C ILE A 98 -4.11 -14.18 -17.81
N VAL A 99 -3.15 -13.37 -17.38
CA VAL A 99 -2.26 -12.60 -18.24
C VAL A 99 -0.84 -13.10 -18.08
N ARG A 100 -0.22 -13.51 -19.18
CA ARG A 100 1.16 -14.04 -19.21
C ARG A 100 1.97 -13.39 -20.33
N PRO A 101 3.30 -13.30 -20.19
CA PRO A 101 4.18 -12.94 -21.30
C PRO A 101 3.97 -13.83 -22.53
N ASP A 102 3.85 -13.21 -23.71
CA ASP A 102 3.90 -13.90 -25.00
C ASP A 102 5.36 -14.01 -25.46
N GLY A 103 6.12 -14.85 -24.75
CA GLY A 103 7.56 -14.99 -24.91
C GLY A 103 8.37 -14.31 -23.80
N ARG A 104 9.66 -14.06 -24.06
CA ARG A 104 10.56 -13.48 -23.06
C ARG A 104 10.47 -11.95 -23.08
N LEU A 105 10.08 -11.37 -21.95
CA LEU A 105 10.18 -9.93 -21.74
C LEU A 105 11.65 -9.51 -21.49
N ALA A 106 12.03 -8.34 -21.99
CA ALA A 106 13.33 -7.75 -21.71
C ALA A 106 13.42 -7.17 -20.29
N VAL A 107 12.30 -6.63 -19.78
CA VAL A 107 12.14 -6.02 -18.45
C VAL A 107 10.80 -6.45 -17.84
N PRO A 108 10.65 -6.45 -16.51
CA PRO A 108 9.34 -6.61 -15.87
C PRO A 108 8.41 -5.44 -16.22
N PHE A 109 7.11 -5.69 -16.24
CA PHE A 109 6.07 -4.66 -16.36
C PHE A 109 5.11 -4.73 -15.17
N VAL A 110 4.57 -3.58 -14.74
CA VAL A 110 3.39 -3.55 -13.87
C VAL A 110 2.19 -3.79 -14.77
N VAL A 111 1.40 -4.81 -14.44
CA VAL A 111 0.16 -5.13 -15.15
C VAL A 111 -0.99 -5.07 -14.15
N ALA A 112 -2.07 -4.40 -14.55
CA ALA A 112 -3.25 -4.21 -13.72
C ALA A 112 -4.52 -4.54 -14.50
N LEU A 113 -5.54 -5.03 -13.79
CA LEU A 113 -6.90 -5.14 -14.28
C LEU A 113 -7.73 -4.05 -13.64
N PHE A 114 -8.56 -3.38 -14.46
CA PHE A 114 -9.48 -2.35 -14.03
C PHE A 114 -10.90 -2.64 -14.49
N ASP A 115 -11.90 -2.17 -13.73
CA ASP A 115 -13.31 -2.22 -14.12
C ASP A 115 -13.68 -1.07 -15.09
N ALA A 116 -14.98 -0.92 -15.39
CA ALA A 116 -15.49 0.10 -16.30
C ALA A 116 -15.31 1.53 -15.76
N GLU A 117 -15.27 1.68 -14.43
CA GLU A 117 -15.04 2.92 -13.70
C GLU A 117 -13.55 3.19 -13.44
N GLN A 118 -12.68 2.34 -13.98
CA GLN A 118 -11.22 2.37 -13.79
C GLN A 118 -10.78 2.18 -12.33
N ASN A 119 -11.56 1.46 -11.52
CA ASN A 119 -11.10 1.00 -10.22
C ASN A 119 -10.17 -0.20 -10.39
N LEU A 120 -9.08 -0.23 -9.61
CA LEU A 120 -8.12 -1.31 -9.60
C LEU A 120 -8.76 -2.58 -9.05
N ILE A 121 -8.82 -3.63 -9.86
CA ILE A 121 -9.32 -4.96 -9.47
C ILE A 121 -8.15 -5.84 -8.99
N ARG A 122 -7.03 -5.79 -9.72
CA ARG A 122 -5.83 -6.58 -9.44
C ARG A 122 -4.60 -5.92 -10.04
N ARG A 123 -3.47 -6.02 -9.35
CA ARG A 123 -2.14 -5.65 -9.85
C ARG A 123 -1.16 -6.83 -9.74
N ALA A 124 -0.15 -6.85 -10.59
CA ALA A 124 1.00 -7.75 -10.50
C ALA A 124 2.21 -7.19 -11.24
N TYR A 125 3.41 -7.57 -10.82
CA TYR A 125 4.61 -7.46 -11.67
C TYR A 125 4.70 -8.69 -12.56
N VAL A 126 4.61 -8.50 -13.87
CA VAL A 126 4.66 -9.59 -14.85
C VAL A 126 6.07 -9.66 -15.44
N SER A 127 6.72 -10.80 -15.26
CA SER A 127 8.10 -11.06 -15.67
C SER A 127 8.33 -12.57 -15.84
N GLY A 128 9.12 -12.99 -16.83
CA GLY A 128 9.48 -14.40 -17.00
C GLY A 128 8.27 -15.36 -16.96
N ASN A 129 8.16 -16.15 -15.89
CA ASN A 129 7.04 -17.08 -15.65
C ASN A 129 5.96 -16.52 -14.70
N ASN A 130 6.20 -15.35 -14.09
CA ASN A 130 5.23 -14.66 -13.26
C ASN A 130 4.21 -13.92 -14.13
N GLY A 131 2.93 -14.04 -13.77
CA GLY A 131 1.82 -13.49 -14.53
C GLY A 131 0.72 -13.01 -13.59
N LEU A 132 -0.28 -12.32 -14.15
CA LEU A 132 -1.46 -11.91 -13.41
C LEU A 132 -2.53 -13.00 -13.51
N ARG A 133 -3.15 -13.36 -12.39
CA ARG A 133 -4.32 -14.25 -12.35
C ARG A 133 -5.35 -13.68 -11.39
N HIS A 134 -6.60 -13.59 -11.82
CA HIS A 134 -7.67 -13.04 -10.99
C HIS A 134 -9.04 -13.60 -11.39
N VAL A 135 -9.91 -13.84 -10.40
CA VAL A 135 -11.32 -14.18 -10.61
C VAL A 135 -12.15 -12.95 -10.27
N VAL A 136 -12.80 -12.36 -11.28
CA VAL A 136 -13.65 -11.18 -11.16
C VAL A 136 -14.76 -11.48 -10.16
N ARG A 137 -14.98 -10.58 -9.19
CA ARG A 137 -15.95 -10.77 -8.11
C ARG A 137 -17.27 -10.04 -8.33
N VAL A 138 -17.27 -9.00 -9.17
CA VAL A 138 -18.43 -8.17 -9.50
C VAL A 138 -18.54 -8.05 -11.01
N ASP A 139 -19.75 -8.16 -11.55
CA ASP A 139 -20.00 -7.93 -12.98
C ASP A 139 -19.54 -6.51 -13.37
N THR A 140 -18.81 -6.40 -14.48
CA THR A 140 -18.39 -5.12 -15.04
C THR A 140 -18.65 -5.07 -16.55
N PRO A 141 -19.26 -4.00 -17.08
CA PRO A 141 -19.57 -3.90 -18.51
C PRO A 141 -18.32 -3.77 -19.39
N GLU A 142 -17.18 -3.44 -18.79
CA GLU A 142 -15.88 -3.37 -19.47
C GLU A 142 -14.77 -3.74 -18.49
N THR A 143 -13.70 -4.34 -18.99
CA THR A 143 -12.49 -4.63 -18.21
C THR A 143 -11.31 -4.12 -18.99
N TYR A 144 -10.40 -3.39 -18.33
CA TYR A 144 -9.19 -2.90 -18.97
C TYR A 144 -7.96 -3.64 -18.46
N LEU A 145 -7.04 -3.93 -19.36
CA LEU A 145 -5.67 -4.32 -19.04
C LEU A 145 -4.79 -3.06 -19.07
N GLY A 146 -4.34 -2.62 -17.90
CA GLY A 146 -3.30 -1.63 -17.78
C GLY A 146 -1.92 -2.28 -17.87
N VAL A 147 -1.02 -1.70 -18.66
CA VAL A 147 0.40 -2.06 -18.71
C VAL A 147 1.21 -0.81 -18.45
N MET A 148 2.12 -0.84 -17.47
CA MET A 148 2.97 0.29 -17.10
C MET A 148 4.41 -0.17 -16.89
N THR A 149 5.37 0.71 -17.18
CA THR A 149 6.77 0.49 -16.82
C THR A 149 6.98 0.74 -15.32
N PRO A 150 7.69 -0.14 -14.59
CA PRO A 150 8.05 0.13 -13.21
C PRO A 150 8.87 1.41 -13.06
N LYS A 151 8.80 2.03 -11.89
CA LYS A 151 9.68 3.15 -11.51
C LYS A 151 11.15 2.79 -11.76
N GLY A 152 11.93 3.74 -12.26
CA GLY A 152 13.34 3.56 -12.64
C GLY A 152 13.62 2.76 -13.92
N GLN A 153 12.60 2.33 -14.69
CA GLN A 153 12.78 1.63 -15.97
C GLN A 153 12.59 2.56 -17.17
N SER A 154 13.41 2.39 -18.21
CA SER A 154 13.47 3.28 -19.38
C SER A 154 12.42 3.02 -20.46
N GLY A 155 11.45 2.13 -20.22
CA GLY A 155 10.51 1.69 -21.25
C GLY A 155 10.91 0.39 -21.94
N GLY A 156 10.10 -0.03 -22.91
CA GLY A 156 10.33 -1.28 -23.62
C GLY A 156 9.09 -1.77 -24.37
N GLY A 157 9.32 -2.74 -25.26
CA GLY A 157 8.25 -3.47 -25.92
C GLY A 157 7.69 -4.55 -25.00
N PHE A 158 6.38 -4.72 -25.02
CA PHE A 158 5.71 -5.80 -24.30
C PHE A 158 4.85 -6.62 -25.26
N ALA A 159 4.66 -7.89 -24.92
CA ALA A 159 3.73 -8.78 -25.58
C ALA A 159 3.14 -9.73 -24.52
N PHE A 160 1.81 -9.82 -24.47
CA PHE A 160 1.05 -10.59 -23.49
C PHE A 160 -0.04 -11.40 -24.17
N VAL A 161 -0.36 -12.54 -23.56
CA VAL A 161 -1.57 -13.30 -23.83
C VAL A 161 -2.51 -13.12 -22.64
N ALA A 162 -3.66 -12.49 -22.87
CA ALA A 162 -4.74 -12.38 -21.90
C ALA A 162 -5.82 -13.42 -22.21
N SER A 163 -6.01 -14.36 -21.31
CA SER A 163 -6.97 -15.46 -21.41
C SER A 163 -8.09 -15.30 -20.39
N ARG A 164 -9.35 -15.39 -20.82
CA ARG A 164 -10.53 -15.40 -19.95
C ARG A 164 -11.17 -16.78 -19.91
N TYR A 165 -11.42 -17.30 -18.72
CA TYR A 165 -12.20 -18.52 -18.47
C TYR A 165 -13.49 -18.16 -17.75
N SER A 166 -14.64 -18.36 -18.39
CA SER A 166 -15.93 -18.06 -17.76
C SER A 166 -16.46 -19.16 -16.86
N GLY A 167 -17.27 -18.76 -15.87
CA GLY A 167 -18.04 -19.68 -15.02
C GLY A 167 -17.27 -20.31 -13.87
N ARG A 168 -16.20 -19.66 -13.37
CA ARG A 168 -15.60 -20.05 -12.09
C ARG A 168 -16.50 -19.65 -10.93
N SER A 169 -16.32 -20.29 -9.78
CA SER A 169 -16.88 -19.81 -8.53
C SER A 169 -16.16 -18.53 -8.10
N VAL A 170 -16.92 -17.48 -7.79
CA VAL A 170 -16.39 -16.29 -7.11
C VAL A 170 -15.90 -16.73 -5.72
N PRO A 171 -14.63 -16.49 -5.37
CA PRO A 171 -14.15 -16.80 -4.02
C PRO A 171 -14.94 -15.99 -2.99
N ALA A 172 -15.38 -16.64 -1.91
CA ALA A 172 -16.02 -15.91 -0.82
C ALA A 172 -15.03 -14.92 -0.16
N PRO A 173 -15.51 -13.81 0.41
CA PRO A 173 -14.70 -12.99 1.30
C PRO A 173 -14.18 -13.82 2.50
N ARG A 174 -13.04 -13.41 3.04
CA ARG A 174 -12.33 -14.08 4.14
C ARG A 174 -12.17 -13.11 5.30
N ARG A 175 -12.99 -13.30 6.34
CA ARG A 175 -12.88 -12.57 7.60
C ARG A 175 -11.44 -12.52 8.11
N GLN A 176 -11.07 -11.44 8.80
CA GLN A 176 -9.73 -11.27 9.36
C GLN A 176 -9.75 -11.04 10.86
N ILE A 177 -8.80 -11.67 11.57
CA ILE A 177 -8.48 -11.34 12.96
C ILE A 177 -7.15 -10.59 12.96
N VAL A 178 -7.10 -9.47 13.67
CA VAL A 178 -5.90 -8.65 13.79
C VAL A 178 -5.56 -8.49 15.26
N TRP A 179 -4.32 -8.85 15.62
CA TRP A 179 -3.81 -8.69 16.98
C TRP A 179 -2.85 -7.51 17.04
N LEU A 180 -3.18 -6.51 17.85
CA LEU A 180 -2.37 -5.32 18.06
C LEU A 180 -1.40 -5.58 19.21
N ASN A 181 -0.11 -5.72 18.90
CA ASN A 181 0.93 -6.07 19.84
C ASN A 181 1.64 -4.83 20.41
N PHE A 182 1.26 -4.44 21.63
CA PHE A 182 1.91 -3.38 22.40
C PHE A 182 2.97 -3.89 23.39
N GLN A 183 3.25 -5.20 23.42
CA GLN A 183 4.14 -5.83 24.40
C GLN A 183 5.62 -5.86 23.99
N GLY A 184 5.92 -5.39 22.78
CA GLY A 184 7.25 -5.48 22.18
C GLY A 184 7.46 -6.77 21.37
N ALA A 185 8.64 -6.91 20.78
CA ALA A 185 9.02 -8.12 20.04
C ALA A 185 10.54 -8.31 20.02
N SER A 186 10.96 -9.56 19.78
CA SER A 186 12.37 -9.93 19.61
C SER A 186 12.56 -10.60 18.26
N ASN A 187 13.61 -10.20 17.52
CA ASN A 187 13.93 -10.71 16.19
C ASN A 187 12.72 -10.67 15.23
N LEU A 188 11.91 -9.61 15.30
CA LEU A 188 10.83 -9.39 14.36
C LEU A 188 11.41 -8.99 13.00
N ALA A 189 11.16 -9.80 11.98
CA ALA A 189 11.35 -9.42 10.59
C ALA A 189 9.98 -9.11 9.99
N VAL A 190 9.87 -7.97 9.31
CA VAL A 190 8.72 -7.61 8.49
C VAL A 190 9.23 -7.38 7.08
N HIS A 191 8.55 -7.94 6.09
CA HIS A 191 8.97 -7.96 4.70
C HIS A 191 10.37 -8.59 4.55
N THR A 192 11.22 -8.01 3.70
CA THR A 192 12.61 -8.45 3.45
C THR A 192 13.64 -7.82 4.39
N ARG A 193 13.19 -7.08 5.42
CA ARG A 193 14.09 -6.32 6.29
C ARG A 193 14.80 -7.18 7.33
N ALA A 194 15.97 -6.69 7.74
CA ALA A 194 16.72 -7.27 8.84
C ALA A 194 15.85 -7.30 10.12
N PRO A 195 15.90 -8.40 10.90
CA PRO A 195 15.13 -8.49 12.12
C PRO A 195 15.53 -7.41 13.14
N ILE A 196 14.54 -6.86 13.85
CA ILE A 196 14.74 -5.90 14.94
C ILE A 196 14.13 -6.40 16.25
N SER A 197 14.52 -5.78 17.35
CA SER A 197 13.93 -6.04 18.68
C SER A 197 13.63 -4.72 19.36
N PHE A 198 12.50 -4.64 20.05
CA PHE A 198 12.03 -3.44 20.75
C PHE A 198 11.22 -3.82 21.99
N GLY A 199 11.17 -2.89 22.95
CA GLY A 199 10.41 -3.05 24.18
C GLY A 199 8.90 -2.84 23.99
N PRO A 200 8.11 -2.92 25.06
CA PRO A 200 6.71 -2.55 25.05
C PRO A 200 6.49 -1.11 24.60
N PHE A 201 5.32 -0.83 24.01
CA PHE A 201 4.92 0.52 23.63
C PHE A 201 4.92 1.45 24.86
N ASP A 202 5.63 2.57 24.74
CA ASP A 202 5.69 3.65 25.72
C ASP A 202 5.61 4.98 24.98
N ALA A 203 4.63 5.81 25.32
CA ALA A 203 4.41 7.11 24.68
C ALA A 203 5.61 8.06 24.82
N THR A 204 6.45 7.86 25.84
CA THR A 204 7.68 8.64 26.02
C THR A 204 8.73 8.38 24.95
N LEU A 205 8.63 7.27 24.21
CA LEU A 205 9.46 6.98 23.04
C LEU A 205 9.21 7.95 21.88
N ILE A 206 7.98 8.49 21.79
CA ILE A 206 7.64 9.56 20.84
C ILE A 206 8.13 10.89 21.41
N ASN A 207 7.67 11.23 22.62
CA ASN A 207 8.11 12.45 23.30
C ASN A 207 7.83 12.37 24.81
N SER A 208 8.75 12.92 25.62
CA SER A 208 8.58 13.02 27.08
C SER A 208 7.33 13.78 27.54
N ALA A 209 6.78 14.67 26.69
CA ALA A 209 5.52 15.37 26.96
C ALA A 209 4.31 14.43 27.11
N TYR A 210 4.39 13.21 26.55
CA TYR A 210 3.35 12.19 26.68
C TYR A 210 3.57 11.25 27.88
N ALA A 211 4.46 11.59 28.82
CA ALA A 211 4.65 10.81 30.04
C ALA A 211 3.32 10.60 30.79
N GLY A 212 3.01 9.34 31.11
CA GLY A 212 1.75 8.95 31.75
C GLY A 212 0.55 8.81 30.81
N GLN A 213 0.71 9.07 29.51
CA GLN A 213 -0.36 8.94 28.50
C GLN A 213 -0.33 7.59 27.75
N THR A 214 0.61 6.69 28.08
CA THR A 214 0.78 5.42 27.36
C THR A 214 -0.52 4.63 27.20
N GLN A 215 -1.27 4.38 28.28
CA GLN A 215 -2.53 3.62 28.16
C GLN A 215 -3.59 4.38 27.36
N PHE A 216 -3.72 5.69 27.60
CA PHE A 216 -4.67 6.54 26.87
C PHE A 216 -4.41 6.50 25.35
N MET A 217 -3.14 6.58 24.93
CA MET A 217 -2.78 6.50 23.52
C MET A 217 -3.08 5.13 22.93
N LYS A 218 -2.76 4.03 23.63
CA LYS A 218 -3.11 2.68 23.18
C LYS A 218 -4.62 2.51 22.99
N ASP A 219 -5.41 2.94 23.98
CA ASP A 219 -6.87 2.85 23.93
C ASP A 219 -7.43 3.66 22.75
N THR A 220 -6.85 4.84 22.51
CA THR A 220 -7.21 5.71 21.37
C THR A 220 -6.86 5.06 20.03
N ILE A 221 -5.67 4.48 19.89
CA ILE A 221 -5.25 3.75 18.68
C ILE A 221 -6.21 2.59 18.39
N VAL A 222 -6.49 1.77 19.40
CA VAL A 222 -7.40 0.62 19.28
C VAL A 222 -8.81 1.09 18.87
N ALA A 223 -9.31 2.16 19.48
CA ALA A 223 -10.63 2.70 19.18
C ALA A 223 -10.73 3.28 17.75
N ALA A 224 -9.72 4.01 17.30
CA ALA A 224 -9.64 4.56 15.95
C ALA A 224 -9.58 3.44 14.90
N MET A 225 -8.66 2.47 15.04
CA MET A 225 -8.61 1.34 14.10
C MET A 225 -9.92 0.53 14.06
N ARG A 226 -10.57 0.31 15.22
CA ARG A 226 -11.90 -0.31 15.26
C ARG A 226 -12.96 0.53 14.56
N HIS A 227 -12.84 1.86 14.61
CA HIS A 227 -13.72 2.74 13.85
C HIS A 227 -13.53 2.49 12.35
N ASP A 228 -12.33 2.62 11.83
CA ASP A 228 -12.04 2.54 10.39
C ASP A 228 -12.56 1.24 9.77
N TYR A 229 -12.41 0.14 10.50
CA TYR A 229 -12.78 -1.19 10.03
C TYR A 229 -14.18 -1.69 10.44
N ARG A 230 -14.98 -0.89 11.15
CA ARG A 230 -16.29 -1.31 11.73
C ARG A 230 -17.30 -1.90 10.73
N ALA A 231 -17.23 -1.46 9.47
CA ALA A 231 -18.13 -1.91 8.41
C ALA A 231 -17.79 -3.30 7.89
N TYR A 232 -16.59 -3.80 8.15
CA TYR A 232 -16.03 -5.00 7.54
C TYR A 232 -15.87 -6.13 8.56
N ASP A 233 -15.81 -7.38 8.10
CA ASP A 233 -15.61 -8.57 8.97
C ASP A 233 -14.13 -8.69 9.40
N VAL A 234 -13.68 -7.67 10.14
CA VAL A 234 -12.36 -7.55 10.75
C VAL A 234 -12.52 -7.45 12.25
N THR A 235 -11.93 -8.40 12.97
CA THR A 235 -11.91 -8.41 14.44
C THR A 235 -10.56 -7.91 14.96
N ILE A 236 -10.55 -6.74 15.61
CA ILE A 236 -9.35 -6.12 16.17
C ILE A 236 -9.26 -6.39 17.67
N ILE A 237 -8.16 -7.00 18.10
CA ILE A 237 -7.89 -7.42 19.49
C ILE A 237 -6.59 -6.80 19.97
N SER A 238 -6.62 -6.07 21.09
CA SER A 238 -5.40 -5.53 21.71
C SER A 238 -4.72 -6.54 22.63
N SER A 239 -3.38 -6.52 22.66
CA SER A 239 -2.58 -7.27 23.62
C SER A 239 -2.83 -6.89 25.09
N ASP A 240 -3.44 -5.72 25.34
CA ASP A 240 -3.84 -5.27 26.68
C ASP A 240 -5.21 -5.82 27.10
N GLU A 241 -6.05 -6.24 26.13
CA GLU A 241 -7.42 -6.71 26.37
C GLU A 241 -7.49 -8.25 26.45
N ALA A 242 -6.73 -8.94 25.61
CA ALA A 242 -6.78 -10.40 25.49
C ALA A 242 -5.42 -10.99 25.09
N PRO A 243 -5.15 -12.26 25.44
CA PRO A 243 -3.98 -12.96 24.92
C PRO A 243 -4.04 -13.06 23.39
N ARG A 244 -2.86 -13.25 22.79
CA ARG A 244 -2.74 -13.49 21.34
C ARG A 244 -3.72 -14.60 20.88
N PRO A 245 -4.48 -14.39 19.79
CA PRO A 245 -5.39 -15.41 19.26
C PRO A 245 -4.65 -16.71 18.90
N THR A 246 -5.36 -17.82 18.96
CA THR A 246 -4.81 -19.13 18.59
C THR A 246 -5.13 -19.51 17.14
N GLU A 247 -6.17 -18.91 16.57
CA GLU A 247 -6.55 -18.95 15.17
C GLU A 247 -5.57 -18.15 14.30
N PRO A 248 -5.50 -18.38 12.97
CA PRO A 248 -4.74 -17.52 12.05
C PRO A 248 -5.17 -16.05 12.18
N HIS A 249 -4.20 -15.16 12.34
CA HIS A 249 -4.41 -13.72 12.52
C HIS A 249 -3.16 -12.95 12.08
N SER A 250 -3.38 -11.73 11.59
CA SER A 250 -2.28 -10.80 11.33
C SER A 250 -1.86 -10.13 12.64
N VAL A 251 -0.60 -9.71 12.72
CA VAL A 251 -0.08 -8.98 13.88
C VAL A 251 0.40 -7.60 13.46
N ILE A 252 -0.06 -6.55 14.16
CA ILE A 252 0.50 -5.21 14.01
C ILE A 252 1.32 -4.91 15.27
N HIS A 253 2.61 -4.71 15.09
CA HIS A 253 3.55 -4.42 16.15
C HIS A 253 3.74 -2.92 16.34
N PHE A 254 3.83 -2.46 17.59
CA PHE A 254 4.05 -1.05 17.91
C PHE A 254 5.36 -0.86 18.66
N GLY A 255 6.40 -0.36 17.98
CA GLY A 255 7.70 -0.05 18.58
C GLY A 255 8.85 0.00 17.56
N GLY A 256 10.05 0.30 18.05
CA GLY A 256 11.25 0.44 17.22
C GLY A 256 11.31 1.76 16.45
N ASP A 257 12.42 1.95 15.74
CA ASP A 257 12.74 3.15 14.96
C ASP A 257 13.31 2.75 13.59
N VAL A 258 12.82 3.40 12.54
CA VAL A 258 13.50 3.44 11.25
C VAL A 258 13.37 4.84 10.66
N SER A 259 14.52 5.50 10.48
CA SER A 259 14.58 6.82 9.84
C SER A 259 13.83 6.84 8.50
N GLY A 260 12.88 7.78 8.38
CA GLY A 260 12.10 8.05 7.18
C GLY A 260 10.89 7.14 6.94
N LEU A 261 10.54 6.24 7.86
CA LEU A 261 9.39 5.34 7.73
C LEU A 261 8.58 5.28 9.01
N LEU A 262 7.26 5.42 8.91
CA LEU A 262 6.35 5.33 10.05
C LEU A 262 5.76 3.93 10.23
N GLY A 263 5.63 3.19 9.14
CA GLY A 263 5.09 1.85 9.12
C GLY A 263 5.72 0.99 8.02
N LEU A 264 5.51 -0.32 8.16
CA LEU A 264 5.83 -1.31 7.13
C LEU A 264 4.97 -2.56 7.33
N SER A 265 4.46 -3.11 6.23
CA SER A 265 3.74 -4.37 6.16
C SER A 265 4.55 -5.44 5.41
N ASP A 266 4.28 -6.73 5.68
CA ASP A 266 4.97 -7.84 5.02
C ASP A 266 4.80 -7.80 3.49
N SER A 267 3.60 -7.50 3.01
CA SER A 267 3.30 -7.27 1.60
C SER A 267 1.92 -6.63 1.43
N VAL A 268 1.54 -6.37 0.17
CA VAL A 268 0.13 -6.20 -0.19
C VAL A 268 -0.50 -7.59 -0.40
N ASP A 269 -1.29 -8.07 0.57
CA ASP A 269 -1.90 -9.41 0.54
C ASP A 269 -3.24 -9.39 -0.18
N ASP A 270 -3.14 -9.50 -1.51
CA ASP A 270 -4.29 -9.45 -2.38
C ASP A 270 -5.37 -10.48 -1.97
N TYR A 271 -6.53 -9.97 -1.58
CA TYR A 271 -7.68 -10.76 -1.13
C TYR A 271 -7.47 -11.56 0.16
N ASN A 272 -6.64 -11.05 1.08
CA ASN A 272 -6.38 -11.67 2.39
C ASN A 272 -5.99 -13.16 2.21
N GLY A 273 -5.05 -13.40 1.29
CA GLY A 273 -4.51 -14.70 0.93
C GLY A 273 -3.81 -15.39 2.11
N ASP A 274 -3.04 -14.63 2.87
CA ASP A 274 -2.26 -15.02 4.04
C ASP A 274 -2.69 -14.24 5.29
N ALA A 275 -3.57 -14.86 6.08
CA ALA A 275 -4.06 -14.30 7.32
C ALA A 275 -3.01 -14.27 8.45
N THR A 276 -1.73 -14.58 8.22
CA THR A 276 -0.68 -14.66 9.27
C THR A 276 0.44 -13.62 9.14
N GLN A 277 0.24 -12.63 8.26
CA GLN A 277 1.22 -11.59 8.01
C GLN A 277 1.39 -10.61 9.17
N ASN A 278 2.51 -9.89 9.15
CA ASN A 278 2.90 -8.92 10.14
C ASN A 278 3.00 -7.53 9.52
N ALA A 279 2.70 -6.53 10.34
CA ALA A 279 3.08 -5.15 10.11
C ALA A 279 3.75 -4.58 11.37
N ILE A 280 4.48 -3.49 11.20
CA ILE A 280 5.11 -2.74 12.29
C ILE A 280 4.86 -1.25 12.09
N ILE A 281 4.57 -0.59 13.20
CA ILE A 281 4.50 0.87 13.33
C ILE A 281 5.72 1.28 14.14
N TYR A 282 6.63 2.03 13.50
CA TYR A 282 7.89 2.49 14.09
C TYR A 282 7.62 3.70 15.00
N VAL A 283 7.20 3.42 16.23
CA VAL A 283 6.71 4.43 17.18
C VAL A 283 7.73 5.52 17.46
N GLU A 284 9.02 5.19 17.57
CA GLU A 284 10.08 6.18 17.81
C GLU A 284 10.26 7.15 16.63
N SER A 285 9.89 6.71 15.41
CA SER A 285 9.96 7.53 14.20
C SER A 285 8.90 8.65 14.16
N PHE A 286 7.98 8.69 15.13
CA PHE A 286 7.06 9.81 15.33
C PHE A 286 7.66 10.96 16.16
N ALA A 287 8.85 10.78 16.76
CA ALA A 287 9.47 11.80 17.60
C ALA A 287 9.67 13.17 16.91
N PRO A 288 10.02 13.27 15.60
CA PRO A 288 10.13 14.56 14.92
C PRO A 288 8.85 15.42 14.91
N TYR A 289 7.67 14.79 14.98
CA TYR A 289 6.38 15.49 14.97
C TYR A 289 6.03 16.23 16.26
N HIS A 290 6.85 16.13 17.30
CA HIS A 290 6.64 16.94 18.52
C HIS A 290 6.63 18.45 18.23
N THR A 291 7.26 18.88 17.14
CA THR A 291 7.25 20.27 16.66
C THR A 291 5.85 20.76 16.28
N MET A 292 4.94 19.85 15.92
CA MET A 292 3.53 20.14 15.66
C MET A 292 2.72 20.41 16.94
N GLN A 293 3.29 20.12 18.13
CA GLN A 293 2.62 20.31 19.42
C GLN A 293 1.27 19.58 19.54
N LEU A 294 1.15 18.42 18.90
CA LEU A 294 -0.03 17.56 19.00
C LEU A 294 -0.28 17.16 20.46
N ASP A 295 -1.54 17.13 20.87
CA ASP A 295 -1.91 16.50 22.14
C ASP A 295 -1.80 14.96 22.03
N ALA A 296 -1.92 14.27 23.16
CA ALA A 296 -1.78 12.80 23.18
C ALA A 296 -2.85 12.10 22.33
N ALA A 297 -4.04 12.69 22.15
CA ALA A 297 -5.10 12.12 21.35
C ALA A 297 -4.80 12.30 19.86
N GLU A 298 -4.37 13.49 19.45
CA GLU A 298 -3.98 13.79 18.06
C GLU A 298 -2.79 12.93 17.62
N MET A 299 -1.76 12.79 18.47
CA MET A 299 -0.64 11.89 18.17
C MET A 299 -1.09 10.41 18.10
N ALA A 300 -2.01 9.98 18.98
CA ALA A 300 -2.52 8.62 18.93
C ALA A 300 -3.35 8.35 17.67
N VAL A 301 -4.14 9.32 17.19
CA VAL A 301 -4.85 9.24 15.90
C VAL A 301 -3.86 9.14 14.75
N MET A 302 -2.80 9.96 14.75
CA MET A 302 -1.75 9.88 13.74
C MET A 302 -1.10 8.49 13.68
N VAL A 303 -0.79 7.89 14.84
CA VAL A 303 -0.29 6.51 14.92
C VAL A 303 -1.33 5.49 14.46
N ALA A 304 -2.61 5.71 14.77
CA ALA A 304 -3.71 4.84 14.36
C ALA A 304 -3.93 4.84 12.84
N ASN A 305 -3.86 6.00 12.19
CA ASN A 305 -3.99 6.11 10.73
C ASN A 305 -2.89 5.33 10.02
N VAL A 306 -1.64 5.45 10.47
CA VAL A 306 -0.54 4.62 9.94
C VAL A 306 -0.81 3.14 10.19
N ALA A 307 -1.32 2.76 11.38
CA ALA A 307 -1.67 1.37 11.65
C ALA A 307 -2.79 0.83 10.75
N SER A 308 -3.83 1.65 10.50
CA SER A 308 -4.94 1.33 9.61
C SER A 308 -4.49 1.22 8.15
N HIS A 309 -3.56 2.08 7.72
CA HIS A 309 -2.89 2.04 6.42
C HIS A 309 -2.11 0.74 6.23
N GLU A 310 -1.25 0.37 7.20
CA GLU A 310 -0.49 -0.88 7.12
C GLU A 310 -1.39 -2.12 7.13
N LEU A 311 -2.48 -2.08 7.91
CA LEU A 311 -3.50 -3.14 7.85
C LEU A 311 -4.19 -3.19 6.48
N GLY A 312 -4.39 -2.05 5.83
CA GLY A 312 -4.93 -1.97 4.47
C GLY A 312 -4.09 -2.77 3.49
N HIS A 313 -2.76 -2.66 3.57
CA HIS A 313 -1.86 -3.51 2.78
C HIS A 313 -1.98 -5.00 3.09
N LEU A 314 -2.05 -5.38 4.36
CA LEU A 314 -2.30 -6.78 4.75
C LEU A 314 -3.68 -7.29 4.30
N LEU A 315 -4.56 -6.40 3.87
CA LEU A 315 -5.85 -6.70 3.29
C LEU A 315 -5.90 -6.40 1.79
N GLY A 316 -4.78 -6.20 1.11
CA GLY A 316 -4.72 -6.10 -0.35
C GLY A 316 -4.98 -4.71 -0.92
N LEU A 317 -5.01 -3.67 -0.11
CA LEU A 317 -5.13 -2.27 -0.54
C LEU A 317 -3.77 -1.70 -0.97
N TYR A 318 -3.80 -0.77 -1.92
CA TYR A 318 -2.64 -0.07 -2.48
C TYR A 318 -2.70 1.42 -2.14
N HIS A 319 -1.55 2.09 -2.27
CA HIS A 319 -1.49 3.53 -2.01
C HIS A 319 -2.38 4.33 -2.96
N THR A 320 -2.99 5.36 -2.39
CA THR A 320 -3.76 6.38 -3.09
C THR A 320 -3.09 7.75 -2.93
N ALA A 321 -3.63 8.74 -3.62
CA ALA A 321 -3.17 10.13 -3.64
C ALA A 321 -4.34 11.07 -3.29
N ASP A 322 -4.94 10.88 -2.11
CA ASP A 322 -5.99 11.72 -1.56
C ASP A 322 -5.83 11.87 -0.04
N PRO A 323 -5.39 13.01 0.50
CA PRO A 323 -5.07 13.17 1.93
C PRO A 323 -6.16 12.82 2.95
N VAL A 324 -7.43 12.67 2.53
CA VAL A 324 -8.51 12.22 3.42
C VAL A 324 -8.71 10.70 3.43
N ASP A 325 -8.08 9.97 2.51
CA ASP A 325 -8.12 8.51 2.43
C ASP A 325 -7.05 7.88 3.32
N VAL A 326 -7.38 6.76 3.97
CA VAL A 326 -6.44 6.03 4.84
C VAL A 326 -5.25 5.49 4.04
N MET A 327 -5.45 5.14 2.78
CA MET A 327 -4.38 4.60 1.92
C MET A 327 -3.50 5.68 1.28
N ASP A 328 -3.70 6.95 1.64
CA ASP A 328 -2.95 8.06 1.06
C ASP A 328 -1.47 8.08 1.46
N THR A 329 -0.66 8.60 0.54
CA THR A 329 0.77 8.85 0.75
C THR A 329 1.22 10.25 0.33
N THR A 330 0.28 11.13 -0.01
CA THR A 330 0.56 12.48 -0.50
C THR A 330 0.29 13.57 0.52
N GLY A 331 -0.44 13.23 1.58
CA GLY A 331 -0.81 14.09 2.68
C GLY A 331 0.38 14.51 3.53
N THR A 332 0.26 15.70 4.09
CA THR A 332 1.16 16.28 5.08
C THR A 332 1.01 15.58 6.43
N ALA A 333 1.99 15.73 7.32
CA ALA A 333 1.88 15.27 8.71
C ALA A 333 0.61 15.77 9.43
N TRP A 334 0.12 16.98 9.09
CA TRP A 334 -1.10 17.55 9.65
C TRP A 334 -2.38 16.85 9.16
N GLU A 335 -2.39 16.37 7.92
CA GLU A 335 -3.50 15.56 7.38
C GLU A 335 -3.45 14.15 7.96
N LEU A 336 -2.25 13.58 8.11
CA LEU A 336 -2.06 12.28 8.76
C LEU A 336 -2.51 12.28 10.23
N ALA A 337 -2.50 13.42 10.92
CA ALA A 337 -3.00 13.56 12.29
C ALA A 337 -4.52 13.81 12.39
N GLN A 338 -5.22 13.96 11.27
CA GLN A 338 -6.67 14.12 11.21
C GLN A 338 -7.37 12.77 11.04
N ASP A 339 -8.69 12.75 11.27
CA ASP A 339 -9.51 11.58 10.95
C ASP A 339 -9.45 11.30 9.44
N GLN A 340 -9.15 10.06 9.07
CA GLN A 340 -9.13 9.57 7.70
C GLN A 340 -10.14 8.43 7.57
N ASP A 341 -10.78 8.32 6.41
CA ASP A 341 -11.75 7.25 6.14
C ASP A 341 -11.33 6.51 4.87
N PHE A 342 -11.60 5.20 4.79
CA PHE A 342 -11.47 4.49 3.52
C PHE A 342 -12.39 5.12 2.47
N ALA A 343 -11.80 5.56 1.36
CA ALA A 343 -12.50 6.23 0.30
C ALA A 343 -12.22 5.60 -1.06
N ARG A 344 -12.90 6.14 -2.08
CA ARG A 344 -12.51 5.93 -3.47
C ARG A 344 -11.59 7.06 -3.90
N ALA A 345 -10.32 6.77 -4.09
CA ALA A 345 -9.28 7.77 -4.33
C ALA A 345 -8.41 7.42 -5.54
N THR A 346 -7.70 8.42 -6.09
CA THR A 346 -6.82 8.21 -7.25
C THR A 346 -5.64 7.35 -6.81
N LEU A 347 -5.21 6.40 -7.64
CA LEU A 347 -4.01 5.62 -7.34
C LEU A 347 -2.77 6.52 -7.25
N GLU A 348 -1.89 6.21 -6.30
CA GLU A 348 -0.56 6.82 -6.30
C GLU A 348 0.25 6.32 -7.51
N HIS A 349 1.06 7.20 -8.10
CA HIS A 349 1.72 6.97 -9.38
C HIS A 349 2.65 5.73 -9.40
N SER A 350 3.25 5.35 -8.27
CA SER A 350 4.06 4.14 -8.17
C SER A 350 3.23 2.84 -8.14
N VAL A 351 1.95 2.91 -7.76
CA VAL A 351 1.00 1.81 -7.89
C VAL A 351 0.64 1.61 -9.36
N PHE A 352 0.04 2.63 -9.96
CA PHE A 352 -0.23 2.73 -11.40
C PHE A 352 -0.43 4.21 -11.77
N ALA A 353 -0.07 4.60 -13.00
CA ALA A 353 -0.07 6.00 -13.41
C ALA A 353 -1.46 6.63 -13.59
N THR A 354 -2.54 5.85 -13.49
CA THR A 354 -3.93 6.29 -13.60
C THR A 354 -4.87 5.30 -12.91
N GLY A 355 -6.16 5.62 -12.84
CA GLY A 355 -7.19 4.80 -12.21
C GLY A 355 -7.41 5.16 -10.75
N TRP A 356 -8.29 4.40 -10.12
CA TRP A 356 -8.76 4.63 -8.75
C TRP A 356 -8.57 3.35 -7.93
N GLU A 357 -8.43 3.47 -6.62
CA GLU A 357 -8.78 2.41 -5.70
C GLU A 357 -10.12 2.77 -5.06
N ASP A 358 -11.06 1.81 -5.03
CA ASP A 358 -12.29 1.92 -4.25
C ASP A 358 -12.12 1.03 -3.01
N SER A 359 -11.41 1.54 -2.00
CA SER A 359 -11.01 0.75 -0.84
C SER A 359 -12.22 0.17 -0.09
N PRO A 360 -13.35 0.88 0.08
CA PRO A 360 -14.56 0.29 0.68
C PRO A 360 -15.12 -0.89 -0.11
N ALA A 361 -15.29 -0.75 -1.42
CA ALA A 361 -15.81 -1.84 -2.26
C ALA A 361 -14.83 -3.02 -2.30
N LEU A 362 -13.53 -2.75 -2.27
CA LEU A 362 -12.50 -3.78 -2.25
C LEU A 362 -12.47 -4.50 -0.90
N LEU A 363 -12.52 -3.81 0.23
CA LEU A 363 -12.60 -4.43 1.57
C LEU A 363 -13.86 -5.30 1.73
N GLU A 364 -15.02 -4.87 1.22
CA GLU A 364 -16.22 -5.71 1.17
C GLU A 364 -15.97 -7.03 0.41
N GLN A 365 -15.29 -6.96 -0.74
CA GLN A 365 -14.96 -8.15 -1.52
C GLN A 365 -13.91 -9.04 -0.84
N ILE A 366 -13.01 -8.46 -0.05
CA ILE A 366 -11.88 -9.14 0.57
C ILE A 366 -12.27 -9.83 1.86
N VAL A 367 -12.81 -9.08 2.82
CA VAL A 367 -13.15 -9.60 4.16
C VAL A 367 -14.64 -9.78 4.37
N GLY A 368 -15.49 -9.11 3.58
CA GLY A 368 -16.94 -9.12 3.77
C GLY A 368 -17.40 -7.99 4.68
N LEU A 369 -18.71 -7.74 4.70
CA LEU A 369 -19.32 -6.79 5.63
C LEU A 369 -19.52 -7.43 7.01
N SER A 370 -19.40 -6.63 8.07
CA SER A 370 -19.75 -7.08 9.41
C SER A 370 -21.28 -7.22 9.53
N ASP A 371 -21.72 -8.21 10.32
CA ASP A 371 -23.14 -8.35 10.72
C ASP A 371 -23.64 -7.10 11.49
N ALA A 372 -22.71 -6.29 12.02
CA ALA A 372 -22.97 -5.09 12.81
C ALA A 372 -23.03 -3.80 11.98
N SER A 373 -22.96 -3.86 10.65
CA SER A 373 -22.92 -2.72 9.71
C SER A 373 -24.18 -1.81 9.68
N GLY A 374 -24.99 -1.82 10.73
CA GLY A 374 -26.10 -0.88 10.92
C GLY A 374 -25.65 0.59 10.94
N LYS A 375 -26.56 1.48 10.52
CA LYS A 375 -26.35 2.93 10.32
C LYS A 375 -25.35 3.56 11.32
N THR A 376 -24.24 4.00 10.76
CA THR A 376 -23.07 4.52 11.46
C THR A 376 -23.27 5.96 11.93
N GLU A 377 -22.95 6.26 13.19
CA GLU A 377 -22.64 7.63 13.60
C GLU A 377 -21.17 7.92 13.28
N SER A 378 -20.91 9.04 12.60
CA SER A 378 -19.55 9.51 12.26
C SER A 378 -18.74 9.83 13.53
N PHE A 379 -17.46 9.41 13.57
CA PHE A 379 -16.53 9.78 14.65
C PHE A 379 -16.17 11.27 14.66
N ALA A 380 -16.52 12.02 13.59
CA ALA A 380 -16.31 13.46 13.48
C ALA A 380 -16.91 14.29 14.64
N LYS A 381 -17.76 13.67 15.46
CA LYS A 381 -18.25 14.26 16.71
C LYS A 381 -17.17 14.42 17.80
N LEU A 382 -15.97 13.86 17.63
CA LEU A 382 -14.93 13.86 18.67
C LEU A 382 -13.96 15.03 18.68
N ARG A 383 -13.97 15.99 17.74
CA ARG A 383 -13.51 17.40 17.95
C ARG A 383 -13.56 18.22 16.65
N SER A 384 -14.06 19.45 16.76
CA SER A 384 -13.85 20.49 15.74
C SER A 384 -12.44 21.08 15.90
N ILE A 385 -11.49 20.67 15.07
CA ILE A 385 -10.15 21.27 15.00
C ILE A 385 -10.25 22.51 14.11
N SER A 386 -10.31 23.71 14.71
CA SER A 386 -10.49 24.98 13.98
C SER A 386 -9.29 25.94 14.06
N THR A 387 -8.08 25.49 14.36
CA THR A 387 -7.02 26.45 14.78
C THR A 387 -5.69 26.41 14.01
N TYR A 388 -5.47 25.54 13.03
CA TYR A 388 -4.10 25.35 12.48
C TYR A 388 -3.91 25.59 10.98
N HIS A 389 -4.39 26.72 10.46
CA HIS A 389 -4.06 27.12 9.09
C HIS A 389 -2.64 27.70 8.93
N LEU A 390 -2.07 28.33 9.97
CA LEU A 390 -0.78 29.05 9.87
C LEU A 390 0.46 28.18 10.11
N ILE A 391 0.33 27.03 10.80
CA ILE A 391 1.44 26.09 11.01
C ILE A 391 1.54 25.07 9.85
N ARG A 392 0.42 24.85 9.14
CA ARG A 392 0.31 23.92 8.01
C ARG A 392 1.19 24.31 6.81
N GLU A 393 1.35 25.61 6.56
CA GLU A 393 2.17 26.12 5.45
C GLU A 393 3.69 25.97 5.73
N PHE A 394 4.10 25.91 7.00
CA PHE A 394 5.52 25.72 7.38
C PHE A 394 5.93 24.24 7.41
N ALA A 395 5.04 23.34 7.82
CA ALA A 395 5.36 21.92 7.99
C ALA A 395 5.29 21.09 6.69
N ALA A 396 4.64 21.60 5.63
CA ALA A 396 4.42 20.86 4.39
C ALA A 396 5.70 20.56 3.58
N GLU A 397 6.80 21.28 3.83
CA GLU A 397 8.05 21.15 3.05
C GLU A 397 9.17 20.35 3.75
N GLU A 398 9.12 20.19 5.08
CA GLU A 398 10.27 19.67 5.86
C GLU A 398 10.12 18.20 6.31
N LEU A 399 8.94 17.63 6.17
CA LEU A 399 8.58 16.36 6.78
C LEU A 399 8.20 15.36 5.68
N VAL A 400 9.22 14.77 5.06
CA VAL A 400 9.04 13.70 4.06
C VAL A 400 8.73 12.39 4.79
N HIS A 401 7.60 11.77 4.43
CA HIS A 401 7.17 10.49 5.00
C HIS A 401 6.97 9.51 3.85
N GLY A 402 7.42 8.28 4.04
CA GLY A 402 7.16 7.18 3.11
C GLY A 402 6.54 6.00 3.84
N CYS A 403 5.68 5.27 3.13
CA CYS A 403 5.38 3.88 3.44
C CYS A 403 6.36 2.99 2.66
N GLY A 404 6.96 2.01 3.33
CA GLY A 404 8.03 1.19 2.76
C GLY A 404 7.55 0.11 1.79
N THR A 405 6.28 -0.32 1.87
CA THR A 405 5.80 -1.56 1.24
C THR A 405 5.72 -1.46 -0.29
N CYS A 406 5.22 -0.35 -0.84
CA CYS A 406 5.03 -0.24 -2.30
C CYS A 406 6.28 0.20 -3.07
N ALA A 407 7.21 0.91 -2.42
CA ALA A 407 8.46 1.36 -3.03
C ALA A 407 9.55 0.27 -3.09
N ALA A 408 9.43 -0.77 -2.27
CA ALA A 408 10.47 -1.79 -2.05
C ALA A 408 10.22 -3.14 -2.73
N ILE A 409 9.16 -3.29 -3.55
CA ILE A 409 8.97 -4.53 -4.34
C ILE A 409 10.01 -4.56 -5.46
N ASP A 410 11.20 -5.03 -5.12
CA ASP A 410 12.22 -5.40 -6.07
C ASP A 410 11.67 -6.56 -6.94
N PRO A 411 11.64 -6.43 -8.28
CA PRO A 411 11.16 -7.49 -9.18
C PRO A 411 12.04 -8.76 -9.18
N SER A 412 13.02 -8.88 -8.28
CA SER A 412 14.00 -9.96 -8.23
C SER A 412 13.68 -11.14 -7.28
N ASN A 413 12.56 -11.10 -6.54
CA ASN A 413 12.10 -12.22 -5.69
C ASN A 413 10.94 -13.02 -6.28
#